data_AF-A0AAV5J0B1-F1
#
_entry.id   AF-A0AAV5J0B1-F1
#
_cell.length_a   1.000
_cell.length_b   1.000
_cell.length_c   1.000
_cell.angle_alpha   90.00
_cell.angle_beta   90.00
_cell.angle_gamma   90.00
#
_symmetry.space_group_name_H-M   'P 1'
#
loop_
_entity.id
_entity.type
_entity.pdbx_description
1 polymer ?
#
loop_
_entity_poly.entity_id
_entity_poly.type
_entity_poly.pdbx_seq_one_letter_code
_entity_poly.pdbx_strand_id
1 'polypeptide(L)'
;MKSFPSLLRSNAITQNPSFVSSPIVVWNDYIVASNNGETQAASTLVSQLPLVPYVHSISLSSLRLVSSLLLSQKLVLEAFFFVLFILSVLSSTWYIGHAQGQQFINVVDDFGAVGDGKTDDSQAFLRAWNKLCSETSGNSMPTMVVPAKKTFLVKQVEFAGPCKSSSVQIQVANTQWTDCKSECWFCFSNVESLNLTGTGTFEGNGPAWWKIPGVTINNCAKPAVLRFTGCNNLQVTGLTSHNSPLNHIAISSCKGVSLSNINLIAPADSPNTDGIDLSNSNQVTISDSFIGTGDDCVAINGGNSHVNITRLICGPGHGISVGSLGKDGSMDTVEEVHIRNCTFNGTQNGARIKTWAGGQGFARFISYEDIILIGSQHPILIDQHYCPHQNCPPEKGTAVSVSDITFNGFRGTSADIIAITLNCSSVVPCKNIIMNEVNITPSIPTSKVVAICNNARGTATSTTPAVPCLGSQGIRTVVEDKQTDGDRIIRSVTEGELKNEL
;
A
#
# COMPACT_ATOMS: atom_id res chain seq x y z
N MET A 1 29.21 18.40 39.28
CA MET A 1 30.65 18.13 39.06
C MET A 1 30.76 16.68 38.63
N LYS A 2 31.24 16.26 37.46
CA LYS A 2 32.12 16.87 36.45
C LYS A 2 31.52 16.68 35.05
N SER A 3 31.64 17.74 34.27
CA SER A 3 31.37 17.90 32.85
C SER A 3 32.50 17.35 31.97
N PHE A 4 32.18 16.78 30.81
CA PHE A 4 33.04 16.73 29.60
C PHE A 4 32.13 16.47 28.36
N PRO A 5 32.53 16.85 27.13
CA PRO A 5 31.78 17.84 26.35
C PRO A 5 31.29 17.32 24.99
N SER A 6 30.35 18.08 24.44
CA SER A 6 29.87 18.08 23.07
C SER A 6 30.99 18.21 22.02
N LEU A 7 30.92 17.39 20.97
CA LEU A 7 31.60 17.63 19.69
C LEU A 7 30.63 17.30 18.55
N LEU A 8 29.75 18.26 18.26
CA LEU A 8 29.06 18.40 16.98
C LEU A 8 30.05 19.03 16.00
N ARG A 9 30.38 18.33 14.90
CA ARG A 9 30.97 18.97 13.72
C ARG A 9 29.89 19.16 12.67
N SER A 10 29.55 20.42 12.48
CA SER A 10 28.83 20.95 11.33
C SER A 10 29.67 20.80 10.06
N ASN A 11 29.13 20.13 9.04
CA ASN A 11 29.53 20.39 7.66
C ASN A 11 28.39 21.15 6.98
N ALA A 12 28.58 22.46 6.87
CA ALA A 12 27.80 23.32 6.00
C ALA A 12 28.18 22.99 4.54
N ILE A 13 27.20 22.58 3.74
CA ILE A 13 27.30 22.61 2.29
C ILE A 13 26.29 23.65 1.80
N THR A 14 26.84 24.63 1.11
CA THR A 14 26.20 25.81 0.54
C THR A 14 25.15 25.44 -0.51
N GLN A 15 23.97 26.04 -0.39
CA GLN A 15 22.95 26.09 -1.43
C GLN A 15 23.40 26.99 -2.59
N ASN A 16 23.13 26.58 -3.83
CA ASN A 16 22.80 27.51 -4.91
C ASN A 16 21.71 26.89 -5.79
N PRO A 17 20.67 27.63 -6.20
CA PRO A 17 19.46 27.09 -6.83
C PRO A 17 19.49 27.24 -8.35
N SER A 18 18.88 26.30 -9.08
CA SER A 18 18.12 26.51 -10.33
C SER A 18 18.16 25.24 -11.20
N PHE A 19 17.08 24.47 -11.21
CA PHE A 19 16.63 23.72 -12.41
C PHE A 19 15.14 23.46 -12.26
N VAL A 20 14.35 24.30 -12.94
CA VAL A 20 12.92 24.12 -13.16
C VAL A 20 12.78 23.23 -14.38
N SER A 21 12.30 22.00 -14.22
CA SER A 21 11.87 21.15 -15.33
C SER A 21 10.34 21.02 -15.28
N SER A 22 9.67 21.80 -16.12
CA SER A 22 8.24 21.68 -16.41
C SER A 22 7.96 20.44 -17.27
N PRO A 23 6.74 19.87 -17.17
CA PRO A 23 6.41 18.58 -17.76
C PRO A 23 6.23 18.64 -19.28
N ILE A 24 6.71 17.58 -19.93
CA ILE A 24 6.50 17.25 -21.33
C ILE A 24 5.01 16.97 -21.55
N VAL A 25 4.37 17.79 -22.37
CA VAL A 25 3.04 17.53 -22.94
C VAL A 25 3.24 17.32 -24.43
N VAL A 26 2.95 16.11 -24.90
CA VAL A 26 2.95 15.74 -26.32
C VAL A 26 1.53 16.00 -26.85
N TRP A 27 1.41 16.95 -27.78
CA TRP A 27 0.28 17.00 -28.72
C TRP A 27 0.85 16.98 -30.14
N ASN A 28 0.51 15.91 -30.86
CA ASN A 28 0.54 15.89 -32.31
C ASN A 28 -0.53 16.85 -32.80
N ASP A 29 -0.17 17.83 -33.63
CA ASP A 29 -1.08 18.36 -34.63
C ASP A 29 -0.34 18.82 -35.87
N TYR A 30 -0.82 18.31 -37.00
CA TYR A 30 -0.45 18.69 -38.34
C TYR A 30 -0.85 20.15 -38.60
N ILE A 31 0.10 20.99 -39.00
CA ILE A 31 -0.20 22.24 -39.71
C ILE A 31 0.55 22.23 -41.04
N VAL A 32 -0.23 22.20 -42.11
CA VAL A 32 0.17 22.51 -43.48
C VAL A 32 0.09 24.04 -43.64
N ALA A 33 1.23 24.67 -43.93
CA ALA A 33 1.36 25.99 -44.55
C ALA A 33 2.63 25.92 -45.43
N SER A 34 2.55 25.88 -46.76
CA SER A 34 2.29 26.99 -47.70
C SER A 34 3.16 28.22 -47.46
N ASN A 35 4.34 28.28 -48.08
CA ASN A 35 4.64 29.25 -49.14
C ASN A 35 6.11 29.18 -49.63
N ASN A 36 6.22 29.08 -50.95
CA ASN A 36 7.09 29.81 -51.89
C ASN A 36 8.58 30.02 -51.56
N GLY A 37 9.44 29.46 -52.42
CA GLY A 37 10.83 29.85 -52.64
C GLY A 37 11.29 29.43 -54.03
N GLU A 38 11.83 30.38 -54.78
CA GLU A 38 12.05 30.39 -56.23
C GLU A 38 13.29 29.62 -56.75
N THR A 39 13.20 29.24 -58.04
CA THR A 39 14.24 29.19 -59.10
C THR A 39 15.49 28.30 -58.97
N GLN A 40 15.72 27.41 -59.95
CA GLN A 40 16.75 27.57 -61.01
C GLN A 40 16.87 26.33 -61.95
N ALA A 41 17.34 26.63 -63.18
CA ALA A 41 17.94 25.77 -64.22
C ALA A 41 17.01 24.76 -64.96
N ALA A 42 16.70 24.84 -66.27
CA ALA A 42 17.41 25.09 -67.54
C ALA A 42 17.91 23.82 -68.28
N SER A 43 17.50 23.72 -69.55
CA SER A 43 18.00 22.87 -70.67
C SER A 43 17.67 21.36 -70.57
N THR A 44 17.32 20.57 -71.60
CA THR A 44 17.39 20.57 -73.09
C THR A 44 16.55 19.34 -73.53
N LEU A 45 15.76 19.25 -74.62
CA LEU A 45 16.08 18.93 -76.03
C LEU A 45 14.70 18.64 -76.71
N VAL A 46 14.29 19.30 -77.83
CA VAL A 46 14.25 18.80 -79.24
C VAL A 46 13.38 17.53 -79.42
N SER A 47 12.36 17.38 -80.30
CA SER A 47 11.96 17.97 -81.59
C SER A 47 10.62 17.40 -82.11
N GLN A 48 9.95 18.18 -82.98
CA GLN A 48 9.14 17.77 -84.17
C GLN A 48 7.70 17.21 -84.02
N LEU A 49 6.69 17.99 -84.45
CA LEU A 49 5.86 17.79 -85.67
C LEU A 49 4.72 18.85 -85.76
N PRO A 50 4.18 19.19 -86.96
CA PRO A 50 3.29 20.34 -87.19
C PRO A 50 1.78 20.05 -87.25
N LEU A 51 1.01 20.99 -86.68
CA LEU A 51 -0.33 21.55 -87.01
C LEU A 51 -1.48 20.69 -87.57
N VAL A 52 -2.59 20.61 -86.81
CA VAL A 52 -3.98 20.83 -87.28
C VAL A 52 -4.82 21.47 -86.14
N PRO A 53 -5.64 22.51 -86.38
CA PRO A 53 -6.49 23.12 -85.36
C PRO A 53 -7.89 22.49 -85.32
N TYR A 54 -8.36 22.08 -84.14
CA TYR A 54 -9.79 21.86 -83.90
C TYR A 54 -10.17 22.50 -82.55
N VAL A 55 -10.56 23.77 -82.62
CA VAL A 55 -11.28 24.43 -81.53
C VAL A 55 -12.74 24.02 -81.69
N HIS A 56 -13.23 23.08 -80.88
CA HIS A 56 -14.66 22.96 -80.67
C HIS A 56 -15.11 24.12 -79.78
N SER A 57 -15.85 25.04 -80.39
CA SER A 57 -16.60 26.10 -79.73
C SER A 57 -17.55 25.49 -78.71
N ILE A 58 -17.21 25.56 -77.41
CA ILE A 58 -18.18 25.33 -76.35
C ILE A 58 -19.15 26.51 -76.41
N SER A 59 -20.42 26.24 -76.76
CA SER A 59 -21.45 27.27 -76.77
C SER A 59 -21.57 27.92 -75.39
N LEU A 60 -21.75 29.24 -75.33
CA LEU A 60 -22.05 29.99 -74.10
C LEU A 60 -23.25 29.40 -73.34
N SER A 61 -24.20 28.76 -74.02
CA SER A 61 -25.32 28.06 -73.39
C SER A 61 -24.87 26.81 -72.61
N SER A 62 -23.89 26.06 -73.12
CA SER A 62 -23.31 24.88 -72.45
C SER A 62 -22.49 25.27 -71.22
N LEU A 63 -21.72 26.36 -71.29
CA LEU A 63 -20.99 26.91 -70.14
C LEU A 63 -21.93 27.42 -69.04
N ARG A 64 -23.05 28.06 -69.41
CA ARG A 64 -24.07 28.50 -68.44
C ARG A 64 -24.78 27.33 -67.76
N LEU A 65 -25.01 26.24 -68.48
CA LEU A 65 -25.61 25.02 -67.93
C LEU A 65 -24.67 24.31 -66.94
N VAL A 66 -23.38 24.24 -67.28
CA VAL A 66 -22.35 23.69 -66.38
C VAL A 66 -22.16 24.60 -65.16
N SER A 67 -22.16 25.92 -65.33
CA SER A 67 -22.06 26.84 -64.19
C SER A 67 -23.29 26.78 -63.28
N SER A 68 -24.49 26.61 -63.82
CA SER A 68 -25.71 26.48 -63.02
C SER A 68 -25.80 25.12 -62.31
N LEU A 69 -25.32 24.03 -62.92
CA LEU A 69 -25.18 22.73 -62.26
C LEU A 69 -24.11 22.76 -61.16
N LEU A 70 -22.97 23.41 -61.39
CA LEU A 70 -21.92 23.56 -60.36
C LEU A 70 -22.39 24.44 -59.20
N LEU A 71 -23.16 25.49 -59.49
CA LEU A 71 -23.75 26.35 -58.46
C LEU A 71 -24.81 25.60 -57.65
N SER A 72 -25.66 24.78 -58.28
CA SER A 72 -26.65 23.96 -57.58
C SER A 72 -26.00 22.87 -56.73
N GLN A 73 -24.95 22.21 -57.22
CA GLN A 73 -24.17 21.26 -56.43
C GLN A 73 -23.47 21.91 -55.23
N LYS A 74 -22.95 23.13 -55.40
CA LYS A 74 -22.33 23.89 -54.30
C LYS A 74 -23.35 24.29 -53.22
N LEU A 75 -24.53 24.74 -53.62
CA LEU A 75 -25.64 25.05 -52.72
C LEU A 75 -26.13 23.81 -51.96
N VAL A 76 -26.24 22.65 -52.62
CA VAL A 76 -26.62 21.38 -51.98
C VAL A 76 -25.55 20.94 -50.98
N LEU A 77 -24.27 21.11 -51.32
CA LEU A 77 -23.15 20.75 -50.44
C LEU A 77 -23.08 21.68 -49.22
N GLU A 78 -23.24 22.99 -49.40
CA GLU A 78 -23.30 23.96 -48.31
C GLU A 78 -24.52 23.71 -47.40
N ALA A 79 -25.68 23.39 -47.96
CA ALA A 79 -26.86 23.01 -47.19
C ALA A 79 -26.65 21.71 -46.39
N PHE A 80 -25.97 20.72 -46.97
CA PHE A 80 -25.63 19.47 -46.30
C PHE A 80 -24.68 19.71 -45.11
N PHE A 81 -23.63 20.53 -45.28
CA PHE A 81 -22.74 20.91 -44.19
C PHE A 81 -23.45 21.73 -43.12
N PHE A 82 -24.40 22.59 -43.50
CA PHE A 82 -25.20 23.37 -42.55
C PHE A 82 -26.14 22.48 -41.73
N VAL A 83 -26.76 21.47 -42.35
CA VAL A 83 -27.58 20.47 -41.64
C VAL A 83 -26.72 19.62 -40.72
N LEU A 84 -25.54 19.16 -41.16
CA LEU A 84 -24.60 18.45 -40.29
C LEU A 84 -24.12 19.31 -39.12
N PHE A 85 -23.88 20.60 -39.35
CA PHE A 85 -23.54 21.55 -38.30
C PHE A 85 -24.69 21.70 -37.30
N ILE A 86 -25.94 21.89 -37.76
CA ILE A 86 -27.12 21.94 -36.89
C ILE A 86 -27.28 20.63 -36.11
N LEU A 87 -27.11 19.47 -36.76
CA LEU A 87 -27.17 18.17 -36.07
C LEU A 87 -26.05 17.99 -35.04
N SER A 88 -24.86 18.53 -35.29
CA SER A 88 -23.74 18.52 -34.33
C SER A 88 -23.98 19.46 -33.14
N VAL A 89 -24.63 20.60 -33.36
CA VAL A 89 -25.02 21.56 -32.32
C VAL A 89 -26.20 21.02 -31.50
N LEU A 90 -27.14 20.32 -32.15
CA LEU A 90 -28.25 19.64 -31.47
C LEU A 90 -27.79 18.39 -30.71
N SER A 91 -26.83 17.62 -31.22
CA SER A 91 -26.25 16.49 -30.49
C SER A 91 -25.41 16.96 -29.30
N SER A 92 -24.63 18.03 -29.45
CA SER A 92 -23.87 18.62 -28.33
C SER A 92 -24.78 19.23 -27.26
N THR A 93 -25.94 19.80 -27.61
CA THR A 93 -26.92 20.25 -26.60
C THR A 93 -27.66 19.09 -25.91
N TRP A 94 -27.80 17.92 -26.56
CA TRP A 94 -28.23 16.68 -25.90
C TRP A 94 -27.15 16.06 -24.99
N TYR A 95 -25.87 16.22 -25.32
CA TYR A 95 -24.75 15.78 -24.46
C TYR A 95 -24.48 16.74 -23.28
N ILE A 96 -24.78 18.03 -23.42
CA ILE A 96 -24.66 19.02 -22.33
C ILE A 96 -25.82 18.88 -21.30
N GLY A 97 -26.88 18.13 -21.63
CA GLY A 97 -28.03 17.88 -20.73
C GLY A 97 -27.87 16.72 -19.74
N HIS A 98 -26.76 15.97 -19.76
CA HIS A 98 -26.51 14.84 -18.86
C HIS A 98 -25.13 14.90 -18.19
N ALA A 99 -24.66 16.10 -17.82
CA ALA A 99 -23.72 16.21 -16.72
C ALA A 99 -24.48 15.85 -15.43
N GLN A 100 -24.45 14.57 -15.06
CA GLN A 100 -25.04 14.10 -13.81
C GLN A 100 -24.36 14.81 -12.66
N GLY A 101 -25.10 15.69 -11.96
CA GLY A 101 -24.56 16.46 -10.86
C GLY A 101 -24.02 15.55 -9.77
N GLN A 102 -22.70 15.57 -9.58
CA GLN A 102 -22.08 15.03 -8.38
C GLN A 102 -22.60 15.87 -7.19
N GLN A 103 -23.33 15.23 -6.28
CA GLN A 103 -23.87 15.91 -5.12
C GLN A 103 -22.78 16.05 -4.07
N PHE A 104 -22.23 17.25 -3.96
CA PHE A 104 -21.21 17.59 -2.97
C PHE A 104 -21.87 18.08 -1.69
N ILE A 105 -21.40 17.56 -0.55
CA ILE A 105 -21.81 17.92 0.80
C ILE A 105 -20.56 18.47 1.49
N ASN A 106 -20.45 19.79 1.60
CA ASN A 106 -19.28 20.48 2.13
C ASN A 106 -19.43 20.73 3.63
N VAL A 107 -18.49 20.23 4.44
CA VAL A 107 -18.52 20.40 5.90
C VAL A 107 -18.48 21.87 6.35
N VAL A 108 -17.87 22.74 5.56
CA VAL A 108 -17.77 24.19 5.82
C VAL A 108 -19.05 24.89 5.35
N ASP A 109 -19.32 24.84 4.05
CA ASP A 109 -20.34 25.68 3.43
C ASP A 109 -21.77 25.25 3.83
N ASP A 110 -22.00 23.95 4.01
CA ASP A 110 -23.33 23.42 4.31
C ASP A 110 -23.57 23.21 5.82
N PHE A 111 -22.49 22.99 6.60
CA PHE A 111 -22.61 22.56 8.00
C PHE A 111 -21.84 23.41 9.01
N GLY A 112 -21.15 24.45 8.54
CA GLY A 112 -20.55 25.48 9.39
C GLY A 112 -19.24 25.08 10.09
N ALA A 113 -18.50 24.09 9.58
CA ALA A 113 -17.15 23.82 10.08
C ALA A 113 -16.25 25.05 9.87
N VAL A 114 -15.49 25.43 10.89
CA VAL A 114 -14.62 26.61 10.88
C VAL A 114 -13.30 26.30 10.18
N GLY A 115 -12.66 25.19 10.52
CA GLY A 115 -11.39 24.78 9.92
C GLY A 115 -10.20 25.68 10.29
N ASP A 116 -10.18 26.20 11.51
CA ASP A 116 -9.11 27.04 12.09
C ASP A 116 -8.10 26.27 12.98
N GLY A 117 -8.27 24.95 13.10
CA GLY A 117 -7.49 24.07 13.96
C GLY A 117 -7.67 24.33 15.45
N LYS A 118 -8.77 24.99 15.87
CA LYS A 118 -9.01 25.35 17.28
C LYS A 118 -10.47 25.15 17.69
N THR A 119 -11.38 25.46 16.79
CA THR A 119 -12.82 25.29 17.00
C THR A 119 -13.20 23.84 16.76
N ASP A 120 -14.01 23.27 17.66
CA ASP A 120 -14.50 21.90 17.55
C ASP A 120 -15.48 21.76 16.37
N ASP A 121 -15.00 21.13 15.29
CA ASP A 121 -15.73 20.93 14.04
C ASP A 121 -16.51 19.59 13.99
N SER A 122 -16.45 18.76 15.05
CA SER A 122 -17.04 17.42 15.05
C SER A 122 -18.52 17.39 14.69
N GLN A 123 -19.31 18.35 15.19
CA GLN A 123 -20.75 18.39 14.91
C GLN A 123 -21.04 18.72 13.44
N ALA A 124 -20.19 19.51 12.78
CA ALA A 124 -20.34 19.77 11.35
C ALA A 124 -20.06 18.50 10.53
N PHE A 125 -19.01 17.76 10.89
CA PHE A 125 -18.69 16.47 10.27
C PHE A 125 -19.81 15.44 10.43
N LEU A 126 -20.36 15.30 11.64
CA LEU A 126 -21.47 14.35 11.91
C LEU A 126 -22.74 14.73 11.14
N ARG A 127 -23.08 16.03 11.07
CA ARG A 127 -24.24 16.47 10.26
C ARG A 127 -24.03 16.24 8.77
N ALA A 128 -22.82 16.51 8.26
CA ALA A 128 -22.45 16.24 6.87
C ALA A 128 -22.54 14.74 6.53
N TRP A 129 -22.04 13.88 7.42
CA TRP A 129 -22.19 12.42 7.29
C TRP A 129 -23.64 11.99 7.28
N ASN A 130 -24.46 12.46 8.23
CA ASN A 130 -25.88 12.11 8.29
C ASN A 130 -26.63 12.51 7.01
N LYS A 131 -26.29 13.69 6.45
CA LYS A 131 -26.82 14.12 5.15
C LYS A 131 -26.38 13.17 4.06
N LEU A 132 -25.07 12.93 3.92
CA LEU A 132 -24.45 12.03 2.92
C LEU A 132 -25.08 10.64 2.95
N CYS A 133 -25.17 10.05 4.14
CA CYS A 133 -25.65 8.69 4.34
C CYS A 133 -27.17 8.55 4.10
N SER A 134 -27.91 9.66 4.20
CA SER A 134 -29.35 9.74 3.90
C SER A 134 -29.68 9.98 2.42
N GLU A 135 -28.67 10.33 1.60
CA GLU A 135 -28.85 10.51 0.15
C GLU A 135 -29.09 9.17 -0.54
N THR A 136 -30.04 9.15 -1.46
CA THR A 136 -30.28 8.00 -2.32
C THR A 136 -29.39 8.11 -3.55
N SER A 137 -28.62 7.06 -3.84
CA SER A 137 -27.93 6.92 -5.11
C SER A 137 -28.96 6.82 -6.24
N GLY A 138 -29.13 7.90 -7.00
CA GLY A 138 -29.49 7.76 -8.41
C GLY A 138 -28.29 7.17 -9.17
N ASN A 139 -27.93 7.75 -10.31
CA ASN A 139 -26.70 7.41 -11.02
C ASN A 139 -25.46 8.19 -10.50
N SER A 140 -25.56 8.92 -9.39
CA SER A 140 -24.47 9.72 -8.82
C SER A 140 -23.98 9.17 -7.48
N MET A 141 -22.67 9.32 -7.22
CA MET A 141 -22.02 8.97 -5.97
C MET A 141 -21.98 10.23 -5.07
N PRO A 142 -22.81 10.31 -4.01
CA PRO A 142 -22.81 11.47 -3.14
C PRO A 142 -21.45 11.56 -2.42
N THR A 143 -20.94 12.78 -2.28
CA THR A 143 -19.56 13.03 -1.84
C THR A 143 -19.53 14.05 -0.71
N MET A 144 -19.04 13.66 0.46
CA MET A 144 -18.71 14.58 1.54
C MET A 144 -17.32 15.18 1.30
N VAL A 145 -17.23 16.50 1.30
CA VAL A 145 -16.00 17.26 1.03
C VAL A 145 -15.54 17.95 2.30
N VAL A 146 -14.30 17.66 2.70
CA VAL A 146 -13.53 18.40 3.70
C VAL A 146 -12.53 19.28 2.94
N PRO A 147 -12.73 20.61 2.88
CA PRO A 147 -11.95 21.47 2.01
C PRO A 147 -10.44 21.48 2.33
N ALA A 148 -9.64 21.51 1.28
CA ALA A 148 -8.20 21.73 1.38
C ALA A 148 -7.85 23.12 1.96
N LYS A 149 -6.61 23.28 2.43
CA LYS A 149 -6.04 24.53 3.01
C LYS A 149 -6.64 24.98 4.35
N LYS A 150 -7.55 24.20 4.93
CA LYS A 150 -8.06 24.36 6.29
C LYS A 150 -7.52 23.23 7.18
N THR A 151 -7.54 23.46 8.49
CA THR A 151 -7.23 22.44 9.50
C THR A 151 -8.44 22.30 10.40
N PHE A 152 -9.01 21.12 10.51
CA PHE A 152 -10.23 20.89 11.29
C PHE A 152 -9.86 20.23 12.61
N LEU A 153 -10.20 20.88 13.74
CA LEU A 153 -10.13 20.20 15.02
C LEU A 153 -11.37 19.34 15.16
N VAL A 154 -11.19 18.03 15.01
CA VAL A 154 -12.27 17.05 15.07
C VAL A 154 -12.01 16.21 16.30
N LYS A 155 -12.89 16.26 17.29
CA LYS A 155 -12.96 15.22 18.33
C LYS A 155 -13.43 13.91 17.71
N GLN A 156 -13.45 12.86 18.49
CA GLN A 156 -13.94 11.57 18.03
C GLN A 156 -15.32 11.66 17.33
N VAL A 157 -15.40 11.01 16.17
CA VAL A 157 -16.61 10.91 15.36
C VAL A 157 -16.83 9.47 14.92
N GLU A 158 -18.10 9.06 14.93
CA GLU A 158 -18.54 7.77 14.40
C GLU A 158 -19.45 8.00 13.19
N PHE A 159 -19.07 7.36 12.09
CA PHE A 159 -19.71 7.39 10.80
C PHE A 159 -20.30 6.00 10.53
N ALA A 160 -21.50 5.80 11.07
CA ALA A 160 -22.22 4.54 10.98
C ALA A 160 -23.14 4.50 9.74
N GLY A 161 -23.17 3.34 9.09
CA GLY A 161 -24.18 2.95 8.12
C GLY A 161 -25.30 2.08 8.72
N PRO A 162 -26.11 1.41 7.89
CA PRO A 162 -26.06 1.41 6.43
C PRO A 162 -26.48 2.77 5.85
N CYS A 163 -25.82 3.19 4.77
CA CYS A 163 -26.24 4.36 3.99
C CYS A 163 -27.25 3.97 2.92
N LYS A 164 -28.13 4.90 2.54
CA LYS A 164 -29.11 4.66 1.48
C LYS A 164 -28.46 4.58 0.10
N SER A 165 -27.37 5.31 -0.10
CA SER A 165 -26.51 5.16 -1.27
C SER A 165 -25.67 3.89 -1.16
N SER A 166 -25.55 3.17 -2.26
CA SER A 166 -24.69 1.98 -2.35
C SER A 166 -23.20 2.29 -2.40
N SER A 167 -22.82 3.56 -2.62
CA SER A 167 -21.44 4.06 -2.65
C SER A 167 -21.38 5.48 -2.08
N VAL A 168 -20.42 5.76 -1.22
CA VAL A 168 -20.23 7.07 -0.61
C VAL A 168 -18.77 7.48 -0.67
N GLN A 169 -18.50 8.74 -1.00
CA GLN A 169 -17.15 9.28 -1.06
C GLN A 169 -16.91 10.30 0.05
N ILE A 170 -15.74 10.24 0.67
CA ILE A 170 -15.22 11.32 1.52
C ILE A 170 -13.90 11.80 0.94
N GLN A 171 -13.76 13.11 0.79
CA GLN A 171 -12.49 13.77 0.46
C GLN A 171 -11.98 14.49 1.68
N VAL A 172 -10.89 14.02 2.27
CA VAL A 172 -10.35 14.59 3.52
C VAL A 172 -9.14 15.49 3.26
N ALA A 173 -9.04 16.58 4.01
CA ALA A 173 -7.89 17.48 4.09
C ALA A 173 -7.16 17.33 5.44
N ASN A 174 -6.84 18.41 6.17
CA ASN A 174 -6.08 18.32 7.42
C ASN A 174 -6.99 18.25 8.64
N THR A 175 -6.81 17.25 9.50
CA THR A 175 -7.54 17.12 10.76
C THR A 175 -6.56 16.97 11.94
N GLN A 176 -6.97 17.45 13.11
CA GLN A 176 -6.23 17.27 14.37
C GLN A 176 -7.19 16.91 15.51
N TRP A 177 -6.65 16.37 16.60
CA TRP A 177 -7.44 15.79 17.69
C TRP A 177 -7.05 16.29 19.09
N THR A 178 -8.01 16.41 20.01
CA THR A 178 -7.76 16.86 21.41
C THR A 178 -8.55 16.15 22.53
N ASP A 179 -9.46 15.20 22.27
CA ASP A 179 -10.39 14.68 23.30
C ASP A 179 -10.76 13.18 23.15
N CYS A 180 -10.77 12.41 24.24
CA CYS A 180 -10.87 10.95 24.20
C CYS A 180 -12.16 10.41 24.83
N LYS A 181 -12.91 9.57 24.09
CA LYS A 181 -14.12 8.89 24.59
C LYS A 181 -14.29 7.43 24.12
N SER A 182 -13.50 6.94 23.17
CA SER A 182 -13.57 5.57 22.63
C SER A 182 -12.27 5.19 21.87
N GLU A 183 -12.23 3.98 21.31
CA GLU A 183 -11.05 3.25 20.80
C GLU A 183 -10.60 3.65 19.39
N CYS A 184 -11.24 4.66 18.77
CA CYS A 184 -10.87 5.21 17.48
C CYS A 184 -11.19 6.70 17.40
N TRP A 185 -10.49 7.44 16.53
CA TRP A 185 -10.78 8.85 16.29
C TRP A 185 -11.82 9.04 15.19
N PHE A 186 -11.54 8.51 13.99
CA PHE A 186 -12.50 8.40 12.89
C PHE A 186 -12.95 6.95 12.78
N CYS A 187 -14.14 6.66 13.28
CA CYS A 187 -14.71 5.32 13.31
C CYS A 187 -15.75 5.17 12.19
N PHE A 188 -15.56 4.21 11.29
CA PHE A 188 -16.53 3.86 10.26
C PHE A 188 -17.10 2.47 10.54
N SER A 189 -18.42 2.35 10.58
CA SER A 189 -19.08 1.09 10.93
C SER A 189 -20.20 0.73 9.95
N ASN A 190 -20.18 -0.49 9.42
CA ASN A 190 -21.24 -1.07 8.58
C ASN A 190 -21.57 -0.22 7.34
N VAL A 191 -20.54 0.31 6.66
CA VAL A 191 -20.68 1.12 5.45
C VAL A 191 -20.28 0.31 4.22
N GLU A 192 -21.19 0.16 3.26
CA GLU A 192 -20.95 -0.52 1.99
C GLU A 192 -20.33 0.44 0.96
N SER A 193 -19.32 -0.03 0.23
CA SER A 193 -18.60 0.71 -0.82
C SER A 193 -18.17 2.13 -0.45
N LEU A 194 -17.55 2.28 0.74
CA LEU A 194 -16.96 3.54 1.18
C LEU A 194 -15.68 3.84 0.40
N ASN A 195 -15.58 5.03 -0.20
CA ASN A 195 -14.38 5.53 -0.86
C ASN A 195 -13.81 6.75 -0.11
N LEU A 196 -12.75 6.54 0.67
CA LEU A 196 -12.03 7.59 1.37
C LEU A 196 -10.82 8.02 0.53
N THR A 197 -10.87 9.25 0.02
CA THR A 197 -9.87 9.76 -0.94
C THR A 197 -9.36 11.13 -0.52
N GLY A 198 -8.34 11.61 -1.25
CA GLY A 198 -7.78 12.94 -1.08
C GLY A 198 -6.35 12.90 -0.57
N THR A 199 -5.72 14.06 -0.53
CA THR A 199 -4.32 14.25 -0.08
C THR A 199 -4.25 14.73 1.37
N GLY A 200 -5.34 14.57 2.12
CA GLY A 200 -5.46 15.03 3.48
C GLY A 200 -4.52 14.34 4.45
N THR A 201 -4.24 15.06 5.55
CA THR A 201 -3.42 14.60 6.65
C THR A 201 -4.24 14.45 7.93
N PHE A 202 -4.17 13.29 8.55
CA PHE A 202 -4.66 13.06 9.90
C PHE A 202 -3.49 13.23 10.89
N GLU A 203 -3.53 14.23 11.76
CA GLU A 203 -2.55 14.40 12.85
C GLU A 203 -3.10 13.82 14.15
N GLY A 204 -2.57 12.68 14.56
CA GLY A 204 -3.03 11.90 15.71
C GLY A 204 -2.58 12.45 17.08
N ASN A 205 -1.63 13.39 17.12
CA ASN A 205 -1.09 13.96 18.37
C ASN A 205 -0.57 12.89 19.36
N GLY A 206 -0.03 11.80 18.83
CA GLY A 206 0.49 10.65 19.56
C GLY A 206 1.54 10.91 20.66
N PRO A 207 2.43 11.94 20.58
CA PRO A 207 3.39 12.21 21.66
C PRO A 207 2.78 12.44 23.04
N ALA A 208 1.51 12.85 23.13
CA ALA A 208 0.80 12.93 24.40
C ALA A 208 0.58 11.53 25.02
N TRP A 209 0.37 10.51 24.20
CA TRP A 209 0.00 9.14 24.54
C TRP A 209 1.19 8.20 24.76
N TRP A 210 2.34 8.50 24.18
CA TRP A 210 3.51 7.63 24.23
C TRP A 210 4.34 7.76 25.51
N LYS A 211 4.22 8.89 26.21
CA LYS A 211 5.06 9.22 27.38
C LYS A 211 4.88 8.28 28.57
N ILE A 212 3.74 7.58 28.67
CA ILE A 212 3.43 6.77 29.83
C ILE A 212 2.93 5.39 29.40
N PRO A 213 3.76 4.34 29.52
CA PRO A 213 3.36 2.97 29.21
C PRO A 213 2.17 2.53 30.05
N GLY A 214 1.17 1.91 29.42
CA GLY A 214 0.00 1.33 30.12
C GLY A 214 -0.96 2.33 30.76
N VAL A 215 -0.75 3.64 30.59
CA VAL A 215 -1.61 4.66 31.19
C VAL A 215 -2.72 5.08 30.23
N THR A 216 -3.93 5.03 30.75
CA THR A 216 -5.09 5.70 30.19
C THR A 216 -4.98 7.19 30.47
N ILE A 217 -5.07 8.03 29.43
CA ILE A 217 -5.18 9.48 29.63
C ILE A 217 -6.66 9.76 29.92
N ASN A 218 -6.97 10.34 31.08
CA ASN A 218 -8.35 10.64 31.49
C ASN A 218 -9.31 9.42 31.45
N ASN A 219 -8.83 8.23 31.83
CA ASN A 219 -9.57 6.94 31.72
C ASN A 219 -9.90 6.48 30.28
N CYS A 220 -9.21 7.02 29.27
CA CYS A 220 -9.38 6.60 27.89
C CYS A 220 -8.29 5.64 27.42
N ALA A 221 -8.68 4.64 26.63
CA ALA A 221 -7.75 3.86 25.82
C ALA A 221 -7.15 4.71 24.70
N LYS A 222 -5.95 4.34 24.23
CA LYS A 222 -5.33 4.95 23.05
C LYS A 222 -6.18 4.65 21.82
N PRO A 223 -6.66 5.65 21.05
CA PRO A 223 -7.45 5.38 19.86
C PRO A 223 -6.57 5.08 18.65
N ALA A 224 -7.08 4.24 17.75
CA ALA A 224 -6.62 4.21 16.37
C ALA A 224 -7.05 5.48 15.63
N VAL A 225 -6.25 5.99 14.68
CA VAL A 225 -6.63 7.20 13.92
C VAL A 225 -7.83 6.91 13.00
N LEU A 226 -7.74 5.89 12.15
CA LEU A 226 -8.85 5.39 11.34
C LEU A 226 -9.23 3.98 11.80
N ARG A 227 -10.53 3.73 12.00
CA ARG A 227 -11.05 2.37 12.21
C ARG A 227 -12.19 2.09 11.25
N PHE A 228 -12.14 0.94 10.59
CA PHE A 228 -13.19 0.43 9.71
C PHE A 228 -13.68 -0.91 10.25
N THR A 229 -14.97 -1.00 10.54
CA THR A 229 -15.60 -2.22 11.09
C THR A 229 -16.80 -2.60 10.24
N GLY A 230 -16.79 -3.77 9.61
CA GLY A 230 -17.91 -4.19 8.76
C GLY A 230 -18.08 -3.35 7.49
N CYS A 231 -17.02 -2.70 7.02
CA CYS A 231 -17.03 -1.87 5.81
C CYS A 231 -16.59 -2.70 4.60
N ASN A 232 -17.54 -3.20 3.81
CA ASN A 232 -17.22 -3.96 2.61
C ASN A 232 -17.01 -3.06 1.40
N ASN A 233 -16.22 -3.52 0.43
CA ASN A 233 -15.87 -2.77 -0.78
C ASN A 233 -15.20 -1.42 -0.45
N LEU A 234 -14.45 -1.37 0.64
CA LEU A 234 -13.75 -0.20 1.14
C LEU A 234 -12.56 0.16 0.25
N GLN A 235 -12.47 1.42 -0.14
CA GLN A 235 -11.32 2.00 -0.84
C GLN A 235 -10.75 3.17 -0.03
N VAL A 236 -9.44 3.16 0.21
CA VAL A 236 -8.73 4.25 0.85
C VAL A 236 -7.50 4.61 0.02
N THR A 237 -7.43 5.86 -0.46
CA THR A 237 -6.38 6.26 -1.39
C THR A 237 -5.84 7.67 -1.12
N GLY A 238 -4.51 7.82 -1.13
CA GLY A 238 -3.83 9.12 -1.21
C GLY A 238 -3.58 9.85 0.11
N LEU A 239 -4.10 9.33 1.23
CA LEU A 239 -4.06 10.02 2.51
C LEU A 239 -2.74 9.84 3.26
N THR A 240 -2.49 10.78 4.18
CA THR A 240 -1.36 10.72 5.12
C THR A 240 -1.90 10.66 6.55
N SER A 241 -1.27 9.86 7.41
CA SER A 241 -1.56 9.79 8.84
C SER A 241 -0.26 9.93 9.62
N HIS A 242 -0.19 10.96 10.47
CA HIS A 242 0.96 11.26 11.32
C HIS A 242 0.67 10.97 12.79
N ASN A 243 1.68 10.44 13.47
CA ASN A 243 1.75 10.34 14.92
C ASN A 243 0.49 9.72 15.56
N SER A 244 0.10 8.54 15.10
CA SER A 244 -1.07 7.87 15.69
C SER A 244 -0.82 7.55 17.17
N PRO A 245 -1.81 7.73 18.07
CA PRO A 245 -1.72 7.28 19.47
C PRO A 245 -1.53 5.76 19.61
N LEU A 246 -2.14 4.99 18.69
CA LEU A 246 -2.10 3.53 18.55
C LEU A 246 -1.98 3.20 17.05
N ASN A 247 -2.78 2.27 16.50
CA ASN A 247 -2.73 1.94 15.08
C ASN A 247 -3.10 3.15 14.20
N HIS A 248 -2.45 3.34 13.06
CA HIS A 248 -2.87 4.37 12.10
C HIS A 248 -4.19 3.98 11.42
N ILE A 249 -4.31 2.71 10.99
CA ILE A 249 -5.51 2.15 10.38
C ILE A 249 -5.81 0.79 11.02
N ALA A 250 -7.03 0.62 11.55
CA ALA A 250 -7.55 -0.65 12.03
C ALA A 250 -8.71 -1.12 11.14
N ILE A 251 -8.66 -2.37 10.67
CA ILE A 251 -9.67 -2.98 9.79
C ILE A 251 -10.17 -4.26 10.44
N SER A 252 -11.48 -4.37 10.59
CA SER A 252 -12.12 -5.50 11.25
C SER A 252 -13.41 -5.92 10.55
N SER A 253 -13.57 -7.22 10.31
CA SER A 253 -14.79 -7.79 9.75
C SER A 253 -15.18 -7.21 8.37
N CYS A 254 -14.19 -6.85 7.55
CA CYS A 254 -14.40 -6.24 6.24
C CYS A 254 -14.16 -7.25 5.10
N LYS A 255 -14.87 -7.08 3.98
CA LYS A 255 -14.63 -7.83 2.74
C LYS A 255 -14.38 -6.91 1.55
N GLY A 256 -13.35 -7.18 0.76
CA GLY A 256 -13.04 -6.37 -0.42
C GLY A 256 -12.48 -5.00 -0.02
N VAL A 257 -11.29 -4.99 0.56
CA VAL A 257 -10.60 -3.76 1.01
C VAL A 257 -9.46 -3.45 0.06
N SER A 258 -9.34 -2.18 -0.35
CA SER A 258 -8.20 -1.68 -1.12
C SER A 258 -7.62 -0.43 -0.47
N LEU A 259 -6.36 -0.51 -0.02
CA LEU A 259 -5.59 0.60 0.49
C LEU A 259 -4.43 0.90 -0.46
N SER A 260 -4.32 2.13 -0.99
CA SER A 260 -3.25 2.46 -1.93
C SER A 260 -2.73 3.88 -1.81
N ASN A 261 -1.46 4.12 -2.15
CA ASN A 261 -0.87 5.46 -2.15
C ASN A 261 -1.00 6.19 -0.80
N ILE A 262 -0.87 5.48 0.31
CA ILE A 262 -0.98 6.07 1.66
C ILE A 262 0.40 6.21 2.31
N ASN A 263 0.51 7.20 3.21
CA ASN A 263 1.71 7.46 4.00
C ASN A 263 1.36 7.41 5.50
N LEU A 264 1.87 6.42 6.22
CA LEU A 264 1.63 6.26 7.66
C LEU A 264 2.95 6.45 8.42
N ILE A 265 3.02 7.50 9.24
CA ILE A 265 4.28 8.04 9.73
C ILE A 265 4.22 8.31 11.24
N ALA A 266 5.06 7.62 12.01
CA ALA A 266 5.33 7.89 13.42
C ALA A 266 6.81 7.63 13.74
N PRO A 267 7.37 8.20 14.83
CA PRO A 267 8.75 7.94 15.24
C PRO A 267 9.05 6.46 15.47
N ALA A 268 10.30 6.03 15.26
CA ALA A 268 10.70 4.63 15.44
C ALA A 268 10.52 4.11 16.88
N ASP A 269 10.49 5.00 17.86
CA ASP A 269 10.33 4.71 19.29
C ASP A 269 8.88 4.91 19.78
N SER A 270 7.91 5.17 18.89
CA SER A 270 6.50 5.31 19.28
C SER A 270 5.85 3.95 19.57
N PRO A 271 5.36 3.70 20.79
CA PRO A 271 4.90 2.37 21.20
C PRO A 271 3.53 2.02 20.60
N ASN A 272 3.44 0.84 19.99
CA ASN A 272 2.20 0.23 19.46
C ASN A 272 1.51 1.09 18.39
N THR A 273 2.31 1.77 17.58
CA THR A 273 1.80 2.61 16.49
C THR A 273 1.76 1.84 15.17
N ASP A 274 1.15 0.66 15.17
CA ASP A 274 1.07 -0.18 13.98
C ASP A 274 0.52 0.62 12.79
N GLY A 275 1.05 0.41 11.59
CA GLY A 275 0.54 1.06 10.39
C GLY A 275 -0.88 0.61 10.09
N ILE A 276 -1.02 -0.66 9.69
CA ILE A 276 -2.31 -1.27 9.36
C ILE A 276 -2.49 -2.52 10.21
N ASP A 277 -3.60 -2.60 10.93
CA ASP A 277 -3.97 -3.77 11.73
C ASP A 277 -5.22 -4.42 11.13
N LEU A 278 -5.11 -5.68 10.73
CA LEU A 278 -6.18 -6.45 10.07
C LEU A 278 -6.71 -7.55 10.98
N SER A 279 -8.03 -7.67 11.08
CA SER A 279 -8.68 -8.77 11.81
C SER A 279 -9.96 -9.23 11.09
N ASN A 280 -10.22 -10.54 11.10
CA ASN A 280 -11.47 -11.12 10.58
C ASN A 280 -11.89 -10.64 9.17
N SER A 281 -10.93 -10.33 8.29
CA SER A 281 -11.22 -9.70 7.00
C SER A 281 -10.83 -10.59 5.81
N ASN A 282 -11.53 -10.42 4.69
CA ASN A 282 -11.33 -11.23 3.49
C ASN A 282 -11.13 -10.36 2.25
N GLN A 283 -10.26 -10.76 1.33
CA GLN A 283 -9.98 -10.01 0.10
C GLN A 283 -9.45 -8.60 0.39
N VAL A 284 -8.27 -8.53 0.98
CA VAL A 284 -7.60 -7.26 1.33
C VAL A 284 -6.43 -7.03 0.38
N THR A 285 -6.35 -5.86 -0.24
CA THR A 285 -5.21 -5.42 -1.04
C THR A 285 -4.60 -4.15 -0.44
N ILE A 286 -3.29 -4.16 -0.23
CA ILE A 286 -2.51 -3.01 0.23
C ILE A 286 -1.39 -2.78 -0.78
N SER A 287 -1.31 -1.59 -1.39
CA SER A 287 -0.27 -1.34 -2.39
C SER A 287 0.30 0.08 -2.40
N ASP A 288 1.49 0.22 -3.02
CA ASP A 288 2.05 1.52 -3.42
C ASP A 288 2.15 2.52 -2.26
N SER A 289 2.58 2.08 -1.09
CA SER A 289 2.46 2.87 0.15
C SER A 289 3.76 2.90 0.94
N PHE A 290 3.90 3.93 1.78
CA PHE A 290 4.99 4.08 2.74
C PHE A 290 4.45 3.95 4.16
N ILE A 291 5.06 3.09 4.96
CA ILE A 291 4.71 2.90 6.37
C ILE A 291 6.01 2.90 7.18
N GLY A 292 6.19 3.93 8.01
CA GLY A 292 7.29 4.03 8.94
C GLY A 292 6.76 4.42 10.32
N THR A 293 6.82 3.48 11.27
CA THR A 293 6.23 3.66 12.61
C THR A 293 7.14 3.02 13.67
N GLY A 294 6.70 2.99 14.93
CA GLY A 294 7.40 2.27 16.01
C GLY A 294 6.92 0.83 16.24
N ASP A 295 6.03 0.29 15.41
CA ASP A 295 5.56 -1.11 15.52
C ASP A 295 5.34 -1.74 14.13
N ASP A 296 4.49 -2.75 14.00
CA ASP A 296 4.25 -3.46 12.74
C ASP A 296 3.80 -2.50 11.62
N CYS A 297 4.39 -2.62 10.43
CA CYS A 297 3.89 -1.91 9.25
C CYS A 297 2.49 -2.43 8.88
N VAL A 298 2.36 -3.76 8.86
CA VAL A 298 1.08 -4.45 8.73
C VAL A 298 1.04 -5.63 9.71
N ALA A 299 0.04 -5.66 10.58
CA ALA A 299 -0.27 -6.79 11.46
C ALA A 299 -1.51 -7.54 10.92
N ILE A 300 -1.34 -8.83 10.62
CA ILE A 300 -2.38 -9.70 10.08
C ILE A 300 -2.82 -10.67 11.19
N ASN A 301 -3.82 -10.27 11.97
CA ASN A 301 -4.33 -11.05 13.11
C ASN A 301 -5.27 -12.18 12.66
N GLY A 302 -5.90 -12.88 13.62
CA GLY A 302 -6.79 -14.01 13.35
C GLY A 302 -8.00 -13.65 12.48
N GLY A 303 -8.47 -14.64 11.72
CA GLY A 303 -9.66 -14.58 10.87
C GLY A 303 -9.45 -13.94 9.50
N ASN A 304 -8.20 -13.65 9.10
CA ASN A 304 -7.91 -13.04 7.81
C ASN A 304 -7.70 -14.08 6.70
N SER A 305 -8.16 -13.80 5.48
CA SER A 305 -7.82 -14.61 4.31
C SER A 305 -7.76 -13.81 3.00
N HIS A 306 -6.98 -14.29 2.04
CA HIS A 306 -6.82 -13.64 0.72
C HIS A 306 -6.32 -12.20 0.87
N VAL A 307 -5.14 -12.05 1.49
CA VAL A 307 -4.49 -10.76 1.73
C VAL A 307 -3.33 -10.60 0.76
N ASN A 308 -3.32 -9.53 -0.01
CA ASN A 308 -2.27 -9.20 -0.97
C ASN A 308 -1.61 -7.87 -0.60
N ILE A 309 -0.31 -7.87 -0.38
CA ILE A 309 0.48 -6.69 -0.02
C ILE A 309 1.59 -6.52 -1.05
N THR A 310 1.65 -5.39 -1.74
CA THR A 310 2.68 -5.21 -2.77
C THR A 310 3.21 -3.80 -2.90
N ARG A 311 4.51 -3.66 -3.23
CA ARG A 311 5.16 -2.34 -3.41
C ARG A 311 5.03 -1.46 -2.18
N LEU A 312 5.19 -2.07 -0.99
CA LEU A 312 5.25 -1.38 0.28
C LEU A 312 6.70 -1.07 0.65
N ILE A 313 6.95 0.18 1.05
CA ILE A 313 8.19 0.54 1.76
C ILE A 313 7.85 0.59 3.24
N CYS A 314 8.38 -0.36 3.99
CA CYS A 314 8.15 -0.55 5.41
C CYS A 314 9.43 -0.21 6.18
N GLY A 315 9.39 0.75 7.11
CA GLY A 315 10.55 1.07 7.91
C GLY A 315 10.70 2.55 8.26
N PRO A 316 11.05 2.89 9.52
CA PRO A 316 11.32 1.99 10.65
C PRO A 316 10.05 1.26 11.15
N GLY A 317 10.20 0.33 12.10
CA GLY A 317 9.08 -0.44 12.68
C GLY A 317 9.39 -1.93 12.82
N HIS A 318 8.37 -2.76 13.03
CA HIS A 318 8.51 -4.20 13.31
C HIS A 318 8.30 -5.12 12.09
N GLY A 319 8.16 -4.57 10.88
CA GLY A 319 8.03 -5.35 9.64
C GLY A 319 6.59 -5.64 9.26
N ILE A 320 6.38 -6.67 8.43
CA ILE A 320 5.05 -7.20 8.13
C ILE A 320 4.90 -8.51 8.89
N SER A 321 3.89 -8.56 9.75
CA SER A 321 3.69 -9.62 10.72
C SER A 321 2.36 -10.34 10.52
N VAL A 322 2.41 -11.67 10.52
CA VAL A 322 1.24 -12.52 10.73
C VAL A 322 1.15 -12.84 12.22
N GLY A 323 0.02 -12.49 12.83
CA GLY A 323 -0.25 -12.65 14.26
C GLY A 323 -0.09 -11.37 15.08
N SER A 324 -0.15 -11.46 16.42
CA SER A 324 -0.01 -12.71 17.18
C SER A 324 -1.25 -13.60 17.14
N LEU A 325 -1.08 -14.89 16.81
CA LEU A 325 -2.18 -15.86 16.72
C LEU A 325 -2.21 -16.80 17.93
N GLY A 326 -3.41 -17.21 18.35
CA GLY A 326 -3.61 -18.27 19.33
C GLY A 326 -3.48 -17.81 20.79
N LYS A 327 -3.62 -16.52 21.06
CA LYS A 327 -3.49 -15.95 22.41
C LYS A 327 -4.45 -16.64 23.37
N ASP A 328 -3.96 -16.96 24.58
CA ASP A 328 -4.75 -17.63 25.63
C ASP A 328 -5.33 -19.00 25.20
N GLY A 329 -4.73 -19.64 24.19
CA GLY A 329 -5.20 -20.90 23.63
C GLY A 329 -6.35 -20.75 22.63
N SER A 330 -6.61 -19.52 22.14
CA SER A 330 -7.61 -19.25 21.11
C SER A 330 -7.34 -20.03 19.83
N MET A 331 -8.40 -20.25 19.07
CA MET A 331 -8.30 -20.73 17.70
C MET A 331 -8.26 -19.53 16.76
N ASP A 332 -7.13 -19.35 16.08
CA ASP A 332 -6.96 -18.30 15.07
C ASP A 332 -6.56 -18.91 13.72
N THR A 333 -7.14 -18.38 12.65
CA THR A 333 -6.87 -18.83 11.28
C THR A 333 -6.39 -17.67 10.41
N VAL A 334 -5.33 -17.91 9.65
CA VAL A 334 -4.84 -17.02 8.59
C VAL A 334 -4.46 -17.86 7.38
N GLU A 335 -4.94 -17.50 6.19
CA GLU A 335 -4.55 -18.20 4.97
C GLU A 335 -4.55 -17.33 3.70
N GLU A 336 -3.83 -17.77 2.67
CA GLU A 336 -3.76 -17.09 1.36
C GLU A 336 -3.25 -15.64 1.52
N VAL A 337 -2.02 -15.51 2.04
CA VAL A 337 -1.36 -14.22 2.27
C VAL A 337 -0.15 -14.10 1.35
N HIS A 338 -0.15 -13.07 0.51
CA HIS A 338 0.91 -12.83 -0.48
C HIS A 338 1.50 -11.44 -0.26
N ILE A 339 2.79 -11.40 0.10
CA ILE A 339 3.55 -10.16 0.29
C ILE A 339 4.65 -10.13 -0.77
N ARG A 340 4.59 -9.17 -1.70
CA ARG A 340 5.49 -9.15 -2.86
C ARG A 340 6.08 -7.78 -3.17
N ASN A 341 7.33 -7.73 -3.63
CA ASN A 341 7.98 -6.49 -4.07
C ASN A 341 8.00 -5.42 -2.96
N CYS A 342 8.32 -5.81 -1.73
CA CYS A 342 8.35 -4.91 -0.59
C CYS A 342 9.79 -4.64 -0.13
N THR A 343 10.02 -3.46 0.46
CA THR A 343 11.31 -3.09 1.04
C THR A 343 11.17 -2.92 2.55
N PHE A 344 11.99 -3.61 3.32
CA PHE A 344 12.14 -3.42 4.76
C PHE A 344 13.39 -2.57 5.04
N ASN A 345 13.20 -1.35 5.53
CA ASN A 345 14.26 -0.36 5.71
C ASN A 345 14.45 0.04 7.18
N GLY A 346 15.51 -0.46 7.81
CA GLY A 346 15.80 -0.18 9.22
C GLY A 346 14.73 -0.73 10.17
N THR A 347 14.06 -1.83 9.81
CA THR A 347 13.05 -2.46 10.65
C THR A 347 13.68 -3.39 11.70
N GLN A 348 12.99 -3.60 12.81
CA GLN A 348 13.32 -4.64 13.78
C GLN A 348 13.15 -6.03 13.16
N ASN A 349 12.08 -6.26 12.39
CA ASN A 349 11.88 -7.54 11.69
C ASN A 349 11.50 -7.27 10.23
N GLY A 350 11.76 -8.23 9.34
CA GLY A 350 11.27 -8.20 7.97
C GLY A 350 9.94 -8.92 7.85
N ALA A 351 10.01 -10.17 7.39
CA ALA A 351 8.90 -11.10 7.35
C ALA A 351 8.76 -11.82 8.69
N ARG A 352 7.62 -11.64 9.39
CA ARG A 352 7.40 -12.19 10.72
C ARG A 352 6.11 -13.02 10.80
N ILE A 353 6.16 -14.16 11.47
CA ILE A 353 5.00 -14.97 11.88
C ILE A 353 5.15 -15.24 13.37
N LYS A 354 4.18 -14.78 14.18
CA LYS A 354 4.19 -14.90 15.64
C LYS A 354 2.93 -15.61 16.13
N THR A 355 3.10 -16.72 16.85
CA THR A 355 1.99 -17.46 17.47
C THR A 355 2.28 -17.76 18.93
N TRP A 356 1.25 -17.71 19.77
CA TRP A 356 1.36 -18.02 21.20
C TRP A 356 1.49 -19.53 21.44
N ALA A 357 2.32 -19.90 22.42
CA ALA A 357 2.37 -21.27 22.91
C ALA A 357 1.00 -21.70 23.46
N GLY A 358 0.55 -22.91 23.11
CA GLY A 358 -0.78 -23.41 23.47
C GLY A 358 -1.92 -22.96 22.54
N GLY A 359 -1.66 -22.08 21.57
CA GLY A 359 -2.63 -21.64 20.58
C GLY A 359 -3.17 -22.77 19.70
N GLN A 360 -4.24 -22.48 18.96
CA GLN A 360 -4.92 -23.42 18.06
C GLN A 360 -5.24 -22.78 16.71
N GLY A 361 -5.61 -23.59 15.71
CA GLY A 361 -5.92 -23.11 14.36
C GLY A 361 -4.72 -23.23 13.42
N PHE A 362 -4.61 -22.33 12.45
CA PHE A 362 -3.58 -22.42 11.40
C PHE A 362 -3.13 -21.07 10.84
N ALA A 363 -1.89 -21.02 10.36
CA ALA A 363 -1.35 -20.01 9.47
C ALA A 363 -0.73 -20.73 8.27
N ARG A 364 -1.34 -20.61 7.08
CA ARG A 364 -0.92 -21.39 5.90
C ARG A 364 -1.03 -20.66 4.57
N PHE A 365 -0.32 -21.14 3.55
CA PHE A 365 -0.28 -20.51 2.23
C PHE A 365 0.11 -19.03 2.33
N ILE A 366 1.27 -18.80 2.93
CA ILE A 366 1.81 -17.46 3.19
C ILE A 366 3.11 -17.32 2.41
N SER A 367 3.22 -16.28 1.61
CA SER A 367 4.39 -16.05 0.76
C SER A 367 4.94 -14.64 0.96
N TYR A 368 6.26 -14.55 1.10
CA TYR A 368 7.02 -13.32 1.02
C TYR A 368 7.96 -13.45 -0.18
N GLU A 369 7.78 -12.57 -1.17
CA GLU A 369 8.43 -12.69 -2.47
C GLU A 369 9.06 -11.37 -2.92
N ASP A 370 10.24 -11.44 -3.55
CA ASP A 370 10.94 -10.27 -4.09
C ASP A 370 11.14 -9.17 -3.03
N ILE A 371 11.75 -9.54 -1.90
CA ILE A 371 11.92 -8.67 -0.74
C ILE A 371 13.31 -8.01 -0.72
N ILE A 372 13.34 -6.69 -0.53
CA ILE A 372 14.58 -5.93 -0.31
C ILE A 372 14.74 -5.65 1.18
N LEU A 373 15.93 -5.93 1.72
CA LEU A 373 16.30 -5.70 3.12
C LEU A 373 17.38 -4.63 3.20
N ILE A 374 17.16 -3.58 3.99
CA ILE A 374 18.14 -2.53 4.25
C ILE A 374 18.31 -2.44 5.77
N GLY A 375 19.30 -3.14 6.30
CA GLY A 375 19.62 -3.10 7.74
C GLY A 375 18.47 -3.54 8.65
N SER A 376 17.71 -4.57 8.25
CA SER A 376 16.66 -5.13 9.10
C SER A 376 17.29 -6.01 10.21
N GLN A 377 16.88 -5.91 11.47
CA GLN A 377 17.54 -6.65 12.55
C GLN A 377 17.27 -8.16 12.44
N HIS A 378 16.00 -8.57 12.38
CA HIS A 378 15.56 -9.96 12.16
C HIS A 378 14.76 -10.09 10.85
N PRO A 379 15.45 -10.15 9.68
CA PRO A 379 14.80 -10.22 8.38
C PRO A 379 13.71 -11.28 8.20
N ILE A 380 13.91 -12.49 8.73
CA ILE A 380 12.95 -13.59 8.63
C ILE A 380 12.78 -14.22 10.02
N LEU A 381 11.55 -14.21 10.54
CA LEU A 381 11.24 -14.72 11.88
C LEU A 381 9.92 -15.51 11.87
N ILE A 382 9.99 -16.80 12.21
CA ILE A 382 8.84 -17.57 12.68
C ILE A 382 9.07 -17.87 14.16
N ASP A 383 8.14 -17.46 15.00
CA ASP A 383 8.17 -17.71 16.45
C ASP A 383 6.83 -18.27 16.92
N GLN A 384 6.79 -19.58 17.21
CA GLN A 384 5.62 -20.23 17.80
C GLN A 384 5.62 -20.20 19.34
N HIS A 385 6.60 -19.52 19.95
CA HIS A 385 6.74 -19.36 21.40
C HIS A 385 6.52 -17.90 21.81
N TYR A 386 5.76 -17.16 21.00
CA TYR A 386 5.61 -15.72 21.16
C TYR A 386 5.08 -15.36 22.55
N CYS A 387 5.85 -14.56 23.25
CA CYS A 387 5.56 -14.16 24.61
C CYS A 387 6.26 -12.83 24.97
N PRO A 388 5.59 -11.69 24.76
CA PRO A 388 6.19 -10.37 24.98
C PRO A 388 6.28 -9.97 26.48
N HIS A 389 5.79 -10.81 27.40
CA HIS A 389 5.75 -10.55 28.84
C HIS A 389 6.41 -11.67 29.62
N GLN A 390 6.89 -11.42 30.84
CA GLN A 390 7.70 -12.39 31.59
C GLN A 390 6.96 -13.68 32.02
N ASN A 391 5.62 -13.72 31.97
CA ASN A 391 4.81 -14.85 32.41
C ASN A 391 4.32 -15.69 31.22
N CYS A 392 5.25 -16.36 30.54
CA CYS A 392 4.93 -17.19 29.39
C CYS A 392 4.24 -18.48 29.83
N PRO A 393 3.09 -18.85 29.23
CA PRO A 393 2.54 -20.17 29.45
C PRO A 393 3.53 -21.22 28.97
N PRO A 394 3.73 -22.34 29.70
CA PRO A 394 4.54 -23.44 29.21
C PRO A 394 3.96 -23.96 27.88
N GLU A 395 4.76 -24.65 27.06
CA GLU A 395 4.23 -25.39 25.91
C GLU A 395 3.09 -26.29 26.42
N LYS A 396 1.85 -25.91 26.11
CA LYS A 396 0.67 -26.77 26.22
C LYS A 396 0.68 -27.63 24.97
N GLY A 397 0.24 -28.88 25.02
CA GLY A 397 0.35 -29.85 23.91
C GLY A 397 -0.36 -29.49 22.58
N THR A 398 -0.68 -28.21 22.35
CA THR A 398 -1.27 -27.61 21.17
C THR A 398 -0.44 -26.39 20.74
N ALA A 399 -0.44 -26.10 19.45
CA ALA A 399 0.08 -24.87 18.87
C ALA A 399 -0.65 -24.57 17.56
N VAL A 400 -0.68 -23.30 17.15
CA VAL A 400 -1.20 -22.90 15.82
C VAL A 400 -0.38 -23.62 14.76
N SER A 401 -1.02 -24.36 13.86
CA SER A 401 -0.29 -25.07 12.78
C SER A 401 0.24 -24.07 11.76
N VAL A 402 1.56 -23.98 11.62
CA VAL A 402 2.23 -23.15 10.61
C VAL A 402 2.70 -24.05 9.46
N SER A 403 2.14 -23.87 8.26
CA SER A 403 2.52 -24.68 7.10
C SER A 403 2.50 -23.92 5.78
N ASP A 404 3.17 -24.44 4.76
CA ASP A 404 3.09 -23.91 3.39
C ASP A 404 3.51 -22.43 3.34
N ILE A 405 4.69 -22.15 3.90
CA ILE A 405 5.28 -20.82 3.99
C ILE A 405 6.42 -20.71 3.00
N THR A 406 6.37 -19.71 2.14
CA THR A 406 7.39 -19.45 1.12
C THR A 406 8.11 -18.15 1.40
N PHE A 407 9.44 -18.20 1.48
CA PHE A 407 10.32 -17.04 1.44
C PHE A 407 11.16 -17.12 0.16
N ASN A 408 10.88 -16.23 -0.81
CA ASN A 408 11.50 -16.29 -2.13
C ASN A 408 12.12 -14.95 -2.53
N GLY A 409 13.35 -14.97 -3.04
CA GLY A 409 13.98 -13.78 -3.64
C GLY A 409 14.30 -12.65 -2.66
N PHE A 410 14.68 -12.98 -1.42
CA PHE A 410 15.12 -12.00 -0.43
C PHE A 410 16.55 -11.54 -0.75
N ARG A 411 16.79 -10.22 -0.74
CA ARG A 411 18.13 -9.65 -0.98
C ARG A 411 18.40 -8.46 -0.07
N GLY A 412 19.60 -8.41 0.51
CA GLY A 412 20.08 -7.21 1.21
C GLY A 412 20.80 -7.52 2.52
N THR A 413 20.63 -6.64 3.51
CA THR A 413 21.42 -6.68 4.74
C THR A 413 20.61 -6.86 6.01
N SER A 414 21.18 -7.63 6.95
CA SER A 414 20.72 -7.70 8.33
C SER A 414 21.57 -6.78 9.22
N ALA A 415 20.94 -6.05 10.13
CA ALA A 415 21.64 -5.25 11.13
C ALA A 415 22.14 -6.08 12.32
N ASP A 416 21.66 -7.32 12.46
CA ASP A 416 21.96 -8.18 13.59
C ASP A 416 22.64 -9.49 13.16
N ILE A 417 23.19 -10.24 14.11
CA ILE A 417 23.90 -11.50 13.80
C ILE A 417 22.90 -12.62 13.43
N ILE A 418 21.74 -12.66 14.09
CA ILE A 418 20.72 -13.68 13.82
C ILE A 418 19.76 -13.12 12.77
N ALA A 419 19.99 -13.49 11.51
CA ALA A 419 19.21 -12.99 10.38
C ALA A 419 17.94 -13.79 10.10
N ILE A 420 17.96 -15.09 10.37
CA ILE A 420 16.85 -16.01 10.16
C ILE A 420 16.60 -16.78 11.44
N THR A 421 15.37 -16.76 11.93
CA THR A 421 14.93 -17.58 13.06
C THR A 421 13.67 -18.34 12.68
N LEU A 422 13.75 -19.67 12.73
CA LEU A 422 12.59 -20.56 12.61
C LEU A 422 12.44 -21.30 13.94
N ASN A 423 11.69 -20.74 14.87
CA ASN A 423 11.52 -21.27 16.21
C ASN A 423 10.12 -21.88 16.35
N CYS A 424 9.99 -23.13 15.89
CA CYS A 424 8.71 -23.82 15.84
C CYS A 424 8.50 -24.72 17.08
N SER A 425 7.24 -25.02 17.38
CA SER A 425 6.86 -25.88 18.49
C SER A 425 7.38 -27.30 18.28
N SER A 426 7.79 -27.94 19.37
CA SER A 426 8.22 -29.34 19.36
C SER A 426 7.05 -30.31 19.13
N VAL A 427 5.85 -29.91 19.57
CA VAL A 427 4.61 -30.71 19.51
C VAL A 427 3.88 -30.53 18.19
N VAL A 428 3.89 -29.30 17.64
CA VAL A 428 3.35 -29.00 16.31
C VAL A 428 4.42 -28.31 15.45
N PRO A 429 5.38 -29.08 14.90
CA PRO A 429 6.45 -28.55 14.03
C PRO A 429 5.91 -27.82 12.80
N CYS A 430 6.61 -26.77 12.37
CA CYS A 430 6.31 -26.10 11.10
C CYS A 430 6.58 -27.03 9.92
N LYS A 431 5.71 -26.99 8.90
CA LYS A 431 5.77 -27.91 7.75
C LYS A 431 5.82 -27.15 6.42
N ASN A 432 6.47 -27.74 5.43
CA ASN A 432 6.55 -27.19 4.07
C ASN A 432 7.01 -25.72 4.05
N ILE A 433 8.10 -25.44 4.78
CA ILE A 433 8.78 -24.14 4.72
C ILE A 433 9.73 -24.14 3.53
N ILE A 434 9.48 -23.28 2.55
CA ILE A 434 10.28 -23.17 1.34
C ILE A 434 11.10 -21.87 1.42
N MET A 435 12.42 -22.00 1.33
CA MET A 435 13.33 -20.87 1.16
C MET A 435 14.05 -21.01 -0.18
N ASN A 436 13.87 -20.04 -1.06
CA ASN A 436 14.53 -20.02 -2.36
C ASN A 436 15.13 -18.64 -2.64
N GLU A 437 16.37 -18.59 -3.12
CA GLU A 437 17.04 -17.34 -3.49
C GLU A 437 17.03 -16.29 -2.36
N VAL A 438 17.31 -16.74 -1.13
CA VAL A 438 17.44 -15.87 0.05
C VAL A 438 18.90 -15.51 0.22
N ASN A 439 19.27 -14.25 -0.02
CA ASN A 439 20.63 -13.75 0.14
C ASN A 439 20.68 -12.58 1.12
N ILE A 440 21.00 -12.90 2.38
CA ILE A 440 21.11 -11.94 3.47
C ILE A 440 22.56 -11.86 3.90
N THR A 441 23.10 -10.65 3.92
CA THR A 441 24.48 -10.34 4.33
C THR A 441 24.48 -9.45 5.58
N PRO A 442 25.56 -9.38 6.35
CA PRO A 442 25.63 -8.45 7.47
C PRO A 442 25.72 -6.99 6.97
N SER A 443 25.08 -6.06 7.68
CA SER A 443 25.22 -4.62 7.41
C SER A 443 26.62 -4.11 7.74
N ILE A 444 27.34 -4.81 8.63
CA ILE A 444 28.74 -4.57 8.96
C ILE A 444 29.58 -5.65 8.26
N PRO A 445 30.43 -5.31 7.26
CA PRO A 445 31.12 -6.29 6.43
C PRO A 445 32.01 -7.30 7.16
N THR A 446 32.50 -6.95 8.36
CA THR A 446 33.36 -7.82 9.18
C THR A 446 32.58 -8.85 10.00
N SER A 447 31.26 -8.70 10.11
CA SER A 447 30.40 -9.60 10.88
C SER A 447 30.00 -10.82 10.05
N LYS A 448 29.30 -11.76 10.68
CA LYS A 448 28.61 -12.87 10.00
C LYS A 448 27.14 -12.83 10.38
N VAL A 449 26.29 -13.30 9.49
CA VAL A 449 24.90 -13.60 9.79
C VAL A 449 24.71 -15.11 9.90
N VAL A 450 23.81 -15.53 10.77
CA VAL A 450 23.49 -16.95 10.99
C VAL A 450 21.98 -17.17 10.97
N ALA A 451 21.59 -18.43 10.80
CA ALA A 451 20.21 -18.88 10.93
C ALA A 451 20.06 -19.82 12.14
N ILE A 452 18.99 -19.65 12.90
CA ILE A 452 18.54 -20.59 13.92
C ILE A 452 17.32 -21.32 13.38
N CYS A 453 17.30 -22.65 13.52
CA CYS A 453 16.14 -23.42 13.19
C CYS A 453 15.86 -24.57 14.15
N ASN A 454 14.66 -24.56 14.71
CA ASN A 454 14.12 -25.55 15.62
C ASN A 454 12.77 -26.03 15.08
N ASN A 455 12.59 -27.35 14.97
CA ASN A 455 11.32 -28.00 14.64
C ASN A 455 10.62 -27.47 13.38
N ALA A 456 11.36 -27.05 12.35
CA ALA A 456 10.81 -26.73 11.04
C ALA A 456 11.25 -27.76 10.01
N ARG A 457 10.38 -28.02 9.03
CA ARG A 457 10.66 -28.95 7.92
C ARG A 457 10.33 -28.30 6.60
N GLY A 458 11.19 -28.50 5.61
CA GLY A 458 11.01 -28.02 4.26
C GLY A 458 12.33 -27.97 3.50
N THR A 459 12.43 -27.07 2.52
CA THR A 459 13.55 -27.00 1.59
C THR A 459 14.19 -25.62 1.60
N ALA A 460 15.51 -25.58 1.47
CA ALA A 460 16.27 -24.36 1.26
C ALA A 460 17.16 -24.54 0.03
N THR A 461 17.00 -23.66 -0.96
CA THR A 461 17.79 -23.63 -2.20
C THR A 461 18.39 -22.24 -2.35
N SER A 462 19.68 -22.15 -2.68
CA SER A 462 20.37 -20.86 -2.88
C SER A 462 20.15 -19.87 -1.73
N THR A 463 20.28 -20.35 -0.49
CA THR A 463 19.94 -19.62 0.74
C THR A 463 21.20 -19.32 1.56
N THR A 464 21.43 -18.05 1.86
CA THR A 464 22.51 -17.52 2.72
C THR A 464 21.91 -16.55 3.74
N PRO A 465 22.11 -16.74 5.05
CA PRO A 465 22.86 -17.84 5.67
C PRO A 465 22.18 -19.20 5.51
N ALA A 466 22.97 -20.28 5.57
CA ALA A 466 22.44 -21.65 5.48
C ALA A 466 21.50 -21.94 6.67
N VAL A 467 20.38 -22.62 6.42
CA VAL A 467 19.34 -22.92 7.42
C VAL A 467 19.39 -24.40 7.79
N PRO A 468 19.93 -24.79 8.97
CA PRO A 468 20.36 -26.17 9.23
C PRO A 468 19.28 -27.25 9.15
N CYS A 469 18.02 -26.92 9.43
CA CYS A 469 16.91 -27.87 9.46
C CYS A 469 16.18 -28.01 8.11
N LEU A 470 16.44 -27.10 7.16
CA LEU A 470 15.79 -27.07 5.86
C LEU A 470 16.77 -27.64 4.83
N GLY A 471 16.39 -28.74 4.19
CA GLY A 471 17.26 -29.44 3.25
C GLY A 471 16.44 -30.26 2.28
N SER A 472 16.87 -30.28 1.01
CA SER A 472 16.48 -31.32 0.06
C SER A 472 16.78 -32.67 0.70
N GLN A 473 15.81 -33.60 0.68
CA GLN A 473 15.92 -34.91 1.32
C GLN A 473 17.35 -35.49 1.23
N GLY A 474 17.98 -35.76 2.39
CA GLY A 474 19.14 -36.66 2.45
C GLY A 474 20.40 -36.20 3.21
N ILE A 475 20.47 -35.02 3.81
CA ILE A 475 21.62 -34.69 4.70
C ILE A 475 21.11 -34.26 6.07
N ARG A 476 20.93 -35.25 6.96
CA ARG A 476 20.83 -35.01 8.40
C ARG A 476 22.23 -34.73 8.92
N THR A 477 22.52 -33.48 9.26
CA THR A 477 23.68 -33.18 10.10
C THR A 477 23.30 -33.51 11.54
N VAL A 478 23.71 -34.67 12.04
CA VAL A 478 23.59 -35.01 13.47
C VAL A 478 24.78 -34.37 14.17
N VAL A 479 24.51 -33.45 15.10
CA VAL A 479 25.52 -32.94 16.03
C VAL A 479 25.56 -33.90 17.21
N GLU A 480 26.55 -34.79 17.27
CA GLU A 480 26.83 -35.55 18.49
C GLU A 480 27.70 -34.70 19.42
N ASP A 481 27.20 -34.42 20.62
CA ASP A 481 27.95 -33.77 21.68
C ASP A 481 28.74 -34.84 22.44
N LYS A 482 29.99 -35.10 22.03
CA LYS A 482 30.92 -35.89 22.84
C LYS A 482 31.67 -34.96 23.78
N GLN A 483 31.21 -34.96 25.02
CA GLN A 483 31.87 -34.26 26.12
C GLN A 483 33.14 -35.03 26.52
N THR A 484 34.29 -34.62 25.98
CA THR A 484 35.60 -34.90 26.56
C THR A 484 36.38 -33.59 26.65
N ASP A 485 36.96 -33.39 27.82
CA ASP A 485 37.70 -32.24 28.31
C ASP A 485 38.54 -31.50 27.23
N GLY A 486 38.27 -30.20 27.06
CA GLY A 486 39.26 -29.25 26.52
C GLY A 486 39.08 -28.66 25.12
N ASP A 487 38.52 -29.36 24.12
CA ASP A 487 38.41 -28.80 22.76
C ASP A 487 37.19 -29.33 21.98
N ARG A 488 36.37 -28.41 21.42
CA ARG A 488 35.22 -28.76 20.56
C ARG A 488 35.70 -29.09 19.15
N ILE A 489 35.68 -30.37 18.78
CA ILE A 489 35.88 -30.80 17.39
C ILE A 489 34.52 -30.98 16.73
N ILE A 490 34.21 -30.13 15.74
CA ILE A 490 33.01 -30.25 14.89
C ILE A 490 33.37 -31.19 13.73
N ARG A 491 32.65 -32.32 13.60
CA ARG A 491 32.78 -33.20 12.44
C ARG A 491 31.41 -33.41 11.80
N SER A 492 31.32 -33.11 10.50
CA SER A 492 30.15 -33.41 9.67
C SER A 492 30.25 -34.86 9.22
N VAL A 493 29.24 -35.68 9.48
CA VAL A 493 29.21 -37.09 9.05
C VAL A 493 28.01 -37.30 8.12
N THR A 494 28.26 -37.98 7.00
CA THR A 494 27.22 -38.30 6.00
C THR A 494 26.62 -39.69 6.26
N GLU A 495 25.38 -39.93 5.85
CA GLU A 495 24.66 -41.21 6.08
C GLU A 495 25.36 -42.44 5.43
N GLY A 496 26.30 -42.21 4.50
CA GLY A 496 27.17 -43.25 3.95
C GLY A 496 28.26 -43.76 4.91
N GLU A 497 28.65 -42.97 5.92
CA GLU A 497 29.69 -43.34 6.89
C GLU A 497 29.13 -44.17 8.06
N LEU A 498 27.84 -44.01 8.39
CA LEU A 498 27.15 -44.76 9.44
C LEU A 498 26.90 -46.24 9.09
N LYS A 499 27.05 -46.64 7.83
CA LYS A 499 26.89 -48.05 7.40
C LYS A 499 28.15 -48.90 7.56
N ASN A 500 29.28 -48.31 7.97
CA ASN A 500 30.55 -49.03 8.14
C ASN A 500 30.98 -49.20 9.62
N GLU A 501 30.15 -48.80 10.59
CA GLU A 501 30.46 -48.96 12.03
C GLU A 501 29.40 -49.77 12.81
N LEU A 502 28.60 -50.61 12.13
CA LEU A 502 27.74 -51.62 12.76
C LEU A 502 28.29 -53.04 12.62
#